data_AF-A0A0C9YPR4-F1
#
_entry.id   AF-A0A0C9YPR4-F1
#
_cell.length_a   1.000
_cell.length_b   1.000
_cell.length_c   1.000
_cell.angle_alpha   90.00
_cell.angle_beta   90.00
_cell.angle_gamma   90.00
#
_symmetry.space_group_name_H-M   'P 1'
#
loop_
_entity.id
_entity.type
_entity.pdbx_description
1 polymer ?
#
loop_
_entity_poly.entity_id
_entity_poly.type
_entity_poly.pdbx_seq_one_letter_code
_entity_poly.pdbx_strand_id
1 'polypeptide(L)'
;LEFFEPNMTSFVQPCDAGIIRCFKAIYHRSFCARALDLDDAGEVNIYKIDLLEAMTMAKGAWFMVTRETIKNCWNHTCIQPDSSAIQSLLPYPAHADPLAWTIVRDFVTSDMTLPEVESALQLHLGDRFVDADWQLALKVVMDAEGDVDQALEAVDKL
;
A
#
# COMPACT_ATOMS: atom_id res chain seq x y z
N LEU A 1 -9.72 -19.05 -14.69
CA LEU A 1 -10.54 -18.07 -15.43
C LEU A 1 -11.88 -18.04 -14.74
N GLU A 2 -12.30 -16.89 -14.25
CA GLU A 2 -13.56 -16.68 -13.56
C GLU A 2 -14.45 -15.81 -14.46
N PHE A 3 -15.70 -16.21 -14.64
CA PHE A 3 -16.65 -15.51 -15.49
C PHE A 3 -17.65 -14.78 -14.61
N PHE A 4 -17.73 -13.47 -14.78
CA PHE A 4 -18.74 -12.66 -14.11
C PHE A 4 -20.06 -12.71 -14.86
N GLU A 5 -21.15 -12.48 -14.13
CA GLU A 5 -22.45 -12.22 -14.73
C GLU A 5 -22.37 -11.04 -15.73
N PRO A 6 -23.28 -10.99 -16.72
CA PRO A 6 -23.32 -9.89 -17.68
C PRO A 6 -23.40 -8.51 -17.00
N ASN A 7 -22.73 -7.51 -17.57
CA ASN A 7 -22.68 -6.12 -17.10
C ASN A 7 -21.99 -5.88 -15.75
N MET A 8 -21.18 -6.82 -15.27
CA MET A 8 -20.45 -6.67 -13.99
C MET A 8 -19.12 -5.93 -14.12
N THR A 9 -18.57 -5.77 -15.33
CA THR A 9 -17.19 -5.29 -15.53
C THR A 9 -16.93 -3.93 -14.88
N SER A 10 -17.83 -2.94 -15.02
CA SER A 10 -17.66 -1.63 -14.37
C SER A 10 -17.75 -1.68 -12.84
N PHE A 11 -18.37 -2.71 -12.27
CA PHE A 11 -18.53 -2.88 -10.82
C PHE A 11 -17.35 -3.62 -10.18
N VAL A 12 -16.73 -4.55 -10.90
CA VAL A 12 -15.69 -5.44 -10.34
C VAL A 12 -14.32 -5.27 -10.98
N GLN A 13 -14.17 -4.41 -12.00
CA GLN A 13 -12.90 -4.21 -12.68
C GLN A 13 -12.50 -2.72 -12.62
N PRO A 14 -11.46 -2.36 -11.85
CA PRO A 14 -11.02 -0.97 -11.70
C PRO A 14 -10.70 -0.27 -13.03
N CYS A 15 -10.22 -1.04 -14.02
CA CYS A 15 -9.98 -0.55 -15.37
C CYS A 15 -11.24 0.02 -16.02
N ASP A 16 -12.35 -0.70 -15.91
CA ASP A 16 -13.66 -0.34 -16.45
C ASP A 16 -14.44 0.62 -15.53
N ALA A 17 -14.08 0.67 -14.24
CA ALA A 17 -14.61 1.63 -13.26
C ALA A 17 -14.08 3.07 -13.42
N GLY A 18 -13.23 3.33 -14.42
CA GLY A 18 -12.91 4.71 -14.83
C GLY A 18 -11.47 4.95 -15.27
N ILE A 19 -10.52 4.06 -15.00
CA ILE A 19 -9.11 4.24 -15.41
C ILE A 19 -9.00 4.33 -16.93
N ILE A 20 -9.62 3.41 -17.68
CA ILE A 20 -9.62 3.43 -19.15
C ILE A 20 -10.32 4.68 -19.67
N ARG A 21 -11.43 5.09 -19.05
CA ARG A 21 -12.15 6.31 -19.43
C ARG A 21 -11.29 7.56 -19.26
N CYS A 22 -10.61 7.70 -18.13
CA CYS A 22 -9.70 8.81 -17.85
C CYS A 22 -8.55 8.85 -18.85
N PHE A 23 -7.88 7.71 -19.06
CA PHE A 23 -6.83 7.56 -20.05
C PHE A 23 -7.27 7.99 -21.45
N LYS A 24 -8.41 7.49 -21.94
CA LYS A 24 -8.95 7.85 -23.25
C LYS A 24 -9.27 9.34 -23.35
N ALA A 25 -9.86 9.93 -22.32
CA ALA A 25 -10.16 11.35 -22.30
C ALA A 25 -8.90 12.22 -22.42
N ILE A 26 -7.83 11.86 -21.71
CA ILE A 26 -6.54 12.57 -21.80
C ILE A 26 -5.93 12.39 -23.19
N TYR A 27 -5.88 11.16 -23.70
CA TYR A 27 -5.36 10.88 -25.05
C TYR A 27 -6.10 11.69 -26.12
N HIS A 28 -7.43 11.68 -26.09
CA HIS A 28 -8.27 12.42 -27.05
C HIS A 28 -8.03 13.93 -26.95
N ARG A 29 -7.89 14.47 -25.73
CA ARG A 29 -7.55 15.89 -25.54
C ARG A 29 -6.21 16.24 -26.20
N SER A 30 -5.18 15.42 -25.98
CA SER A 30 -3.87 15.61 -26.60
C SER A 30 -3.95 15.49 -28.13
N PHE A 31 -4.76 14.56 -28.64
CA PHE A 31 -4.95 14.37 -30.08
C PHE A 31 -5.60 15.59 -30.73
N CYS A 32 -6.66 16.12 -30.12
CA CYS A 32 -7.31 17.33 -30.59
C CYS A 32 -6.38 18.55 -30.54
N ALA A 33 -5.60 18.70 -29.46
CA ALA A 33 -4.62 19.80 -29.37
C ALA A 33 -3.58 19.72 -30.51
N ARG A 34 -3.00 18.54 -30.74
CA ARG A 34 -2.06 18.32 -31.85
C ARG A 34 -2.68 18.64 -33.21
N ALA A 35 -3.94 18.24 -33.43
CA ALA A 35 -4.64 18.52 -34.69
C ALA A 35 -4.84 20.02 -34.92
N LEU A 36 -5.13 20.80 -33.86
CA LEU A 36 -5.20 22.26 -33.94
C LEU A 36 -3.83 22.87 -34.29
N ASP A 37 -2.76 22.40 -33.64
CA ASP A 37 -1.40 22.89 -33.93
C ASP A 37 -1.00 22.63 -35.39
N LEU A 38 -1.43 21.50 -35.98
CA LEU A 38 -1.19 21.18 -37.39
C LEU A 38 -2.05 22.02 -38.35
N ASP A 39 -3.29 22.32 -37.97
CA ASP A 39 -4.17 23.21 -38.74
C ASP A 39 -3.58 24.62 -38.82
N ASP A 40 -3.12 25.15 -37.68
CA ASP A 40 -2.42 26.44 -37.60
C ASP A 40 -1.12 26.46 -38.42
N ALA A 41 -0.44 25.30 -38.54
CA ALA A 41 0.75 25.13 -39.38
C ALA A 41 0.44 24.96 -40.88
N GLY A 42 -0.84 24.86 -41.27
CA GLY A 42 -1.28 24.71 -42.66
C GLY A 42 -1.16 23.28 -43.21
N GLU A 43 -1.11 22.27 -42.36
CA GLU A 43 -1.04 20.88 -42.79
C GLU A 43 -2.38 20.39 -43.36
N VAL A 44 -2.31 19.65 -44.47
CA VAL A 44 -3.52 19.21 -45.19
C VAL A 44 -4.24 18.07 -44.46
N ASN A 45 -3.50 17.23 -43.74
CA ASN A 45 -4.05 16.03 -43.08
C ASN A 45 -3.78 16.03 -41.58
N ILE A 46 -4.41 16.96 -40.88
CA ILE A 46 -4.24 17.22 -39.44
C ILE A 46 -4.56 16.01 -38.54
N TYR A 47 -5.36 15.05 -39.03
CA TYR A 47 -5.72 13.84 -38.30
C TYR A 47 -4.83 12.62 -38.60
N LYS A 48 -3.91 12.72 -39.57
CA LYS A 48 -2.95 11.65 -39.85
C LYS A 48 -1.97 11.53 -38.68
N ILE A 49 -1.96 10.37 -38.06
CA ILE A 49 -1.05 10.04 -36.96
C ILE A 49 -0.32 8.74 -37.29
N ASP A 50 0.98 8.69 -37.01
CA ASP A 50 1.75 7.45 -37.10
C ASP A 50 1.75 6.68 -35.77
N LEU A 51 2.26 5.45 -35.82
CA LEU A 51 2.28 4.58 -34.64
C LEU A 51 3.18 5.14 -33.52
N LEU A 52 4.30 5.76 -33.86
CA LEU A 52 5.24 6.30 -32.86
C LEU A 52 4.62 7.49 -32.12
N GLU A 53 3.98 8.40 -32.84
CA GLU A 53 3.24 9.52 -32.28
C GLU A 53 2.09 9.02 -31.38
N ALA A 54 1.29 8.08 -31.87
CA ALA A 54 0.18 7.51 -31.11
C ALA A 54 0.66 6.85 -29.81
N MET A 55 1.76 6.09 -29.85
CA MET A 55 2.33 5.44 -28.67
C MET A 55 2.93 6.46 -27.69
N THR A 56 3.55 7.53 -28.20
CA THR A 56 4.10 8.61 -27.37
C THR A 56 2.98 9.36 -26.64
N MET A 57 1.88 9.65 -27.33
CA MET A 57 0.69 10.27 -26.73
C MET A 57 0.01 9.34 -25.72
N ALA A 58 -0.10 8.05 -26.01
CA ALA A 58 -0.62 7.06 -25.08
C ALA A 58 0.23 7.00 -23.80
N LYS A 59 1.56 6.95 -23.94
CA LYS A 59 2.49 7.01 -22.81
C LYS A 59 2.26 8.28 -21.98
N GLY A 60 2.17 9.44 -22.61
CA GLY A 60 1.87 10.71 -21.94
C GLY A 60 0.53 10.69 -21.20
N ALA A 61 -0.53 10.20 -21.85
CA ALA A 61 -1.86 10.09 -21.26
C ALA A 61 -1.86 9.18 -20.02
N TRP A 62 -1.13 8.06 -20.06
CA TRP A 62 -0.97 7.17 -18.90
C TRP A 62 -0.29 7.86 -17.72
N PHE A 63 0.80 8.60 -17.95
CA PHE A 63 1.49 9.33 -16.88
C PHE A 63 0.64 10.43 -16.25
N MET A 64 -0.33 10.97 -16.98
CA MET A 64 -1.28 11.95 -16.47
C MET A 64 -2.44 11.34 -15.66
N VAL A 65 -2.69 10.03 -15.78
CA VAL A 65 -3.67 9.37 -14.90
C VAL A 65 -3.11 9.38 -13.48
N THR A 66 -3.78 10.10 -12.58
CA THR A 66 -3.26 10.31 -11.23
C THR A 66 -3.42 9.05 -10.37
N ARG A 67 -2.54 8.90 -9.37
CA ARG A 67 -2.66 7.84 -8.35
C ARG A 67 -3.99 7.92 -7.60
N GLU A 68 -4.50 9.14 -7.38
CA GLU A 68 -5.79 9.37 -6.75
C GLU A 68 -6.96 8.87 -7.61
N THR A 69 -6.94 9.15 -8.92
CA THR A 69 -7.92 8.59 -9.87
C THR A 69 -7.91 7.06 -9.84
N ILE A 70 -6.73 6.45 -9.87
CA ILE A 70 -6.58 4.99 -9.78
C ILE A 70 -7.19 4.51 -8.46
N LYS A 71 -6.76 5.07 -7.31
CA LYS A 71 -7.28 4.70 -5.99
C LYS A 71 -8.82 4.82 -5.92
N ASN A 72 -9.39 5.90 -6.44
CA ASN A 72 -10.83 6.10 -6.45
C ASN A 72 -11.57 5.04 -7.29
N CYS A 73 -11.02 4.63 -8.44
CA CYS A 73 -11.58 3.53 -9.22
C CYS A 73 -11.52 2.18 -8.48
N TRP A 74 -10.42 1.89 -7.78
CA TRP A 74 -10.29 0.69 -6.95
C TRP A 74 -11.24 0.68 -5.74
N ASN A 75 -11.42 1.84 -5.11
CA ASN A 75 -12.40 2.01 -4.03
C ASN A 75 -13.84 1.84 -4.55
N HIS A 76 -14.12 2.36 -5.74
CA HIS A 76 -15.45 2.24 -6.35
C HIS A 76 -15.85 0.78 -6.59
N THR A 77 -14.90 -0.08 -6.96
CA THR A 77 -15.16 -1.52 -7.13
C THR A 77 -15.23 -2.29 -5.81
N CYS A 78 -14.99 -1.64 -4.67
CA CYS A 78 -14.99 -2.25 -3.33
C CYS A 78 -14.06 -3.48 -3.20
N ILE A 79 -13.01 -3.55 -4.01
CA ILE A 79 -12.02 -4.65 -3.97
C ILE A 79 -10.98 -4.39 -2.89
N GLN A 80 -10.72 -3.11 -2.62
CA GLN A 80 -9.82 -2.74 -1.52
C GLN A 80 -10.53 -3.00 -0.20
N PRO A 81 -9.84 -3.60 0.78
CA PRO A 81 -10.37 -3.66 2.14
C PRO A 81 -10.60 -2.24 2.63
N ASP A 82 -11.72 -2.00 3.30
CA ASP A 82 -11.94 -0.74 4.01
C ASP A 82 -10.73 -0.46 4.91
N SER A 83 -10.31 0.79 5.04
CA SER A 83 -9.17 1.11 5.92
C SER A 83 -9.42 0.68 7.39
N SER A 84 -10.69 0.57 7.81
CA SER A 84 -11.10 -0.07 9.07
C SER A 84 -10.98 -1.60 9.03
N ALA A 85 -11.27 -2.22 7.89
CA ALA A 85 -11.09 -3.65 7.67
C ALA A 85 -9.60 -4.05 7.63
N ILE A 86 -8.68 -3.20 7.18
CA ILE A 86 -7.22 -3.46 7.31
C ILE A 86 -6.84 -3.58 8.80
N GLN A 87 -7.48 -2.82 9.68
CA GLN A 87 -7.26 -2.88 11.12
C GLN A 87 -7.86 -4.15 11.75
N SER A 88 -8.93 -4.70 11.18
CA SER A 88 -9.58 -5.95 11.64
C SER A 88 -9.12 -7.22 10.91
N LEU A 89 -8.47 -7.10 9.75
CA LEU A 89 -7.98 -8.19 8.90
C LEU A 89 -6.47 -8.44 9.05
N LEU A 90 -5.82 -7.82 10.04
CA LEU A 90 -4.54 -8.32 10.54
C LEU A 90 -4.85 -9.42 11.57
N PRO A 91 -4.77 -10.72 11.24
CA PRO A 91 -4.44 -11.73 12.21
C PRO A 91 -2.93 -11.65 12.46
N TYR A 92 -2.44 -10.47 12.84
CA TYR A 92 -1.11 -10.39 13.43
C TYR A 92 -1.37 -10.46 14.93
N PRO A 93 -1.23 -11.65 15.54
CA PRO A 93 -1.18 -11.70 16.99
C PRO A 93 -0.12 -10.71 17.47
N ALA A 94 -0.29 -10.13 18.66
CA ALA A 94 0.52 -9.00 19.10
C ALA A 94 2.03 -9.24 18.89
N HIS A 95 2.47 -10.48 19.12
CA HIS A 95 3.83 -10.99 18.90
C HIS A 95 4.30 -11.05 17.43
N ALA A 96 3.55 -10.59 16.45
CA ALA A 96 3.98 -10.51 15.05
C ALA A 96 4.13 -9.06 14.56
N ASP A 97 3.97 -8.07 15.46
CA ASP A 97 4.15 -6.64 15.19
C ASP A 97 5.65 -6.26 15.22
N PRO A 98 6.25 -5.83 14.08
CA PRO A 98 7.69 -5.54 14.02
C PRO A 98 8.13 -4.37 14.92
N LEU A 99 7.23 -3.42 15.19
CA LEU A 99 7.52 -2.29 16.07
C LEU A 99 7.48 -2.73 17.54
N ALA A 100 6.58 -3.63 17.91
CA ALA A 100 6.57 -4.22 19.25
C ALA A 100 7.85 -5.04 19.54
N TRP A 101 8.37 -5.79 18.57
CA TRP A 101 9.67 -6.44 18.71
C TRP A 101 10.85 -5.47 18.75
N THR A 102 10.70 -4.27 18.21
CA THR A 102 11.72 -3.22 18.36
C THR A 102 11.77 -2.71 19.79
N ILE A 103 10.62 -2.55 20.44
CA ILE A 103 10.53 -2.22 21.87
C ILE A 103 11.20 -3.30 22.73
N VAL A 104 11.02 -4.60 22.39
CA VAL A 104 11.71 -5.70 23.09
C VAL A 104 13.22 -5.67 22.84
N ARG A 105 13.69 -5.38 21.63
CA ARG A 105 15.13 -5.23 21.36
C ARG A 105 15.73 -4.01 22.06
N ASP A 106 14.97 -2.94 22.21
CA ASP A 106 15.39 -1.76 22.98
C ASP A 106 15.51 -2.09 24.47
N PHE A 107 14.67 -2.99 25.00
CA PHE A 107 14.80 -3.51 26.36
C PHE A 107 16.11 -4.28 26.58
N VAL A 108 16.56 -5.02 25.57
CA VAL A 108 17.83 -5.77 25.63
C VAL A 108 19.04 -4.85 25.60
N THR A 109 18.97 -3.73 24.87
CA THR A 109 20.13 -2.90 24.53
C THR A 109 20.24 -1.61 25.34
N SER A 110 19.19 -1.24 26.08
CA SER A 110 19.10 -0.01 26.88
C SER A 110 18.88 -0.30 28.36
N ASP A 111 19.11 0.68 29.23
CA ASP A 111 18.83 0.61 30.69
C ASP A 111 17.32 0.65 31.02
N MET A 112 16.47 0.20 30.10
CA MET A 112 15.02 0.22 30.29
C MET A 112 14.61 -0.84 31.32
N THR A 113 13.68 -0.50 32.20
CA THR A 113 13.17 -1.42 33.23
C THR A 113 11.97 -2.21 32.72
N LEU A 114 11.67 -3.35 33.37
CA LEU A 114 10.51 -4.19 33.02
C LEU A 114 9.17 -3.40 32.97
N PRO A 115 8.85 -2.50 33.93
CA PRO A 115 7.63 -1.70 33.86
C PRO A 115 7.61 -0.71 32.68
N GLU A 116 8.78 -0.23 32.24
CA GLU A 116 8.89 0.71 31.13
C GLU A 116 8.68 0.02 29.78
N VAL A 117 9.23 -1.18 29.58
CA VAL A 117 9.00 -1.97 28.36
C VAL A 117 7.54 -2.44 28.27
N GLU A 118 6.94 -2.88 29.38
CA GLU A 118 5.51 -3.25 29.42
C GLU A 118 4.62 -2.04 29.10
N SER A 119 4.92 -0.87 29.66
CA SER A 119 4.20 0.37 29.37
C SER A 119 4.35 0.79 27.91
N ALA A 120 5.53 0.64 27.32
CA ALA A 120 5.79 0.96 25.92
C ALA A 120 5.04 -0.02 24.98
N LEU A 121 5.04 -1.32 25.29
CA LEU A 121 4.28 -2.33 24.56
C LEU A 121 2.77 -2.06 24.66
N GLN A 122 2.27 -1.74 25.86
CA GLN A 122 0.87 -1.42 26.08
C GLN A 122 0.44 -0.13 25.37
N LEU A 123 1.30 0.89 25.35
CA LEU A 123 1.05 2.14 24.62
C LEU A 123 1.02 1.91 23.10
N HIS A 124 1.91 1.08 22.57
CA HIS A 124 2.01 0.79 21.13
C HIS A 124 0.90 -0.14 20.64
N LEU A 125 0.58 -1.19 21.40
CA LEU A 125 -0.38 -2.23 21.00
C LEU A 125 -1.82 -1.91 21.41
N GLY A 126 -2.03 -1.06 22.42
CA GLY A 126 -3.36 -0.67 22.89
C GLY A 126 -4.22 -1.88 23.25
N ASP A 127 -5.43 -1.94 22.69
CA ASP A 127 -6.40 -3.04 22.91
C ASP A 127 -5.91 -4.41 22.38
N ARG A 128 -4.82 -4.45 21.60
CA ARG A 128 -4.18 -5.69 21.14
C ARG A 128 -3.16 -6.23 22.13
N PHE A 129 -2.82 -5.49 23.19
CA PHE A 129 -1.84 -5.94 24.16
C PHE A 129 -2.40 -7.11 25.00
N VAL A 130 -1.76 -8.27 24.87
CA VAL A 130 -2.02 -9.44 25.71
C VAL A 130 -0.73 -9.76 26.43
N ASP A 131 -0.70 -9.54 27.74
CA ASP A 131 0.50 -9.75 28.57
C ASP A 131 1.11 -11.15 28.38
N ALA A 132 0.27 -12.19 28.37
CA ALA A 132 0.69 -13.58 28.20
C ALA A 132 1.48 -13.84 26.89
N ASP A 133 1.24 -13.06 25.83
CA ASP A 133 1.96 -13.20 24.55
C ASP A 133 3.41 -12.70 24.64
N TRP A 134 3.71 -11.81 25.60
CA TRP A 134 5.01 -11.14 25.74
C TRP A 134 5.85 -11.64 26.92
N GLN A 135 5.22 -12.30 27.90
CA GLN A 135 5.90 -12.86 29.08
C GLN A 135 7.09 -13.75 28.72
N LEU A 136 6.99 -14.59 27.68
CA LEU A 136 8.11 -15.44 27.26
C LEU A 136 9.30 -14.63 26.75
N ALA A 137 9.04 -13.62 25.91
CA ALA A 137 10.09 -12.75 25.37
C ALA A 137 10.76 -11.93 26.48
N LEU A 138 9.97 -11.31 27.37
CA LEU A 138 10.50 -10.52 28.49
C LEU A 138 11.30 -11.37 29.47
N LYS A 139 10.82 -12.59 29.77
CA LYS A 139 11.54 -13.54 30.62
C LYS A 139 12.88 -13.95 30.03
N VAL A 140 12.93 -14.24 28.72
CA VAL A 140 14.17 -14.62 28.04
C VAL A 140 15.23 -13.51 28.14
N VAL A 141 14.82 -12.24 28.03
CA VAL A 141 15.73 -11.10 28.21
C VAL A 141 16.23 -11.01 29.65
N MET A 142 15.34 -11.21 30.63
CA MET A 142 15.72 -11.16 32.06
C MET A 142 16.61 -12.32 32.50
N ASP A 143 16.38 -13.52 31.96
CA ASP A 143 17.14 -14.74 32.26
C ASP A 143 18.58 -14.70 31.68
N ALA A 144 18.86 -13.77 30.75
CA ALA A 144 20.20 -13.56 30.18
C ALA A 144 21.13 -12.74 31.09
N GLU A 145 20.68 -12.30 32.28
CA GLU A 145 21.49 -11.64 33.31
C GLU A 145 22.35 -10.45 32.82
N GLY A 146 21.90 -9.74 31.77
CA GLY A 146 22.60 -8.60 31.18
C GLY A 146 23.61 -8.94 30.08
N ASP A 147 23.69 -10.20 29.64
CA ASP A 147 24.39 -10.58 28.42
C ASP A 147 23.55 -10.21 27.19
N VAL A 148 23.87 -9.07 26.60
CA VAL A 148 23.15 -8.47 25.46
C VAL A 148 23.16 -9.38 24.23
N ASP A 149 24.29 -10.03 23.95
CA ASP A 149 24.43 -10.89 22.77
C ASP A 149 23.60 -12.17 22.93
N GLN A 150 23.63 -12.77 24.13
CA GLN A 150 22.80 -13.93 24.45
C GLN A 150 21.31 -13.61 24.44
N ALA A 151 20.92 -12.45 24.98
CA ALA A 151 19.53 -11.99 25.03
C ALA A 151 18.97 -11.71 23.62
N LEU A 152 19.73 -11.04 22.75
CA LEU A 152 19.33 -10.79 21.36
C LEU A 152 19.19 -12.09 20.57
N GLU A 153 20.15 -13.02 20.70
CA GLU A 153 20.09 -14.31 20.00
C GLU A 153 18.89 -15.15 20.45
N ALA A 154 18.53 -15.08 21.73
CA ALA A 154 17.38 -15.79 22.29
C ALA A 154 16.05 -15.15 21.89
N VAL A 155 15.99 -13.82 21.77
CA VAL A 155 14.84 -13.06 21.25
C VAL A 155 14.63 -13.33 19.75
N ASP A 156 15.68 -13.38 18.94
CA ASP A 156 15.59 -13.66 17.50
C ASP A 156 15.14 -15.11 17.18
N LYS A 157 15.15 -16.01 18.16
CA LYS A 157 14.69 -17.40 18.05
C LYS A 157 13.21 -17.60 18.37
N LEU A 158 12.52 -16.56 18.87
CA LEU A 158 11.09 -16.56 19.20
C LEU A 158 10.24 -16.14 17.99
#